data_AF-A0A7D5S9J2-F1
#
_entry.id   AF-A0A7D5S9J2-F1
#
_cell.length_a   1.000
_cell.length_b   1.000
_cell.length_c   1.000
_cell.angle_alpha   90.00
_cell.angle_beta   90.00
_cell.angle_gamma   90.00
#
_symmetry.space_group_name_H-M   'P 1'
#
loop_
_entity.id
_entity.type
_entity.pdbx_description
1 polymer ?
#
loop_
_entity_poly.entity_id
_entity_poly.type
_entity_poly.pdbx_seq_one_letter_code
_entity_poly.pdbx_strand_id
1 'polypeptide(L)'
;MPNSNCILYKKEPDQLTDATTFTICTAHQPNLFSGHLYLIYKIVHAIELAAWCEKEFPEFHFVPVYYIGSEDHDLDEIGAWNYEGQTHHWQSNQQGACGSMVLENIQPFLDLDPSNLSNGYPGRKRIASID
;
A
#
# COMPACT_ATOMS: atom_id res chain seq x y z
N MET A 1 -20.14 10.90 3.72
CA MET A 1 -19.01 10.50 2.87
C MET A 1 -18.50 9.18 3.41
N PRO A 2 -18.20 8.16 2.59
CA PRO A 2 -17.63 6.95 3.14
C PRO A 2 -16.27 7.29 3.73
N ASN A 3 -15.98 6.71 4.89
CA ASN A 3 -14.74 6.89 5.65
C ASN A 3 -13.52 6.86 4.71
N SER A 4 -12.58 7.77 4.90
CA SER A 4 -11.41 8.04 4.03
C SER A 4 -10.41 6.88 3.86
N ASN A 5 -10.79 5.66 4.24
CA ASN A 5 -9.95 4.46 4.33
C ASN A 5 -10.03 3.58 3.10
N CYS A 6 -10.97 3.84 2.18
CA CYS A 6 -11.21 3.00 1.01
C CYS A 6 -10.77 3.71 -0.27
N ILE A 7 -9.80 3.12 -0.97
CA ILE A 7 -9.40 3.56 -2.31
C ILE A 7 -10.06 2.64 -3.34
N LEU A 8 -10.91 3.23 -4.17
CA LEU A 8 -11.56 2.55 -5.28
C LEU A 8 -10.79 2.86 -6.57
N TYR A 9 -10.36 1.83 -7.29
CA TYR A 9 -9.65 2.00 -8.56
C TYR A 9 -10.62 2.23 -9.74
N LYS A 10 -11.88 1.81 -9.62
CA LYS A 10 -12.95 2.10 -10.61
C LYS A 10 -13.91 3.14 -10.03
N LYS A 11 -13.88 4.35 -10.60
CA LYS A 11 -14.58 5.55 -10.14
C LYS A 11 -16.05 5.57 -10.60
N GLU A 12 -16.79 4.50 -10.33
CA GLU A 12 -18.24 4.44 -10.62
C GLU A 12 -18.97 4.00 -9.35
N PRO A 13 -19.09 4.89 -8.34
CA PRO A 13 -19.67 4.56 -7.04
C PRO A 13 -21.12 4.04 -7.15
N ASP A 14 -21.82 4.41 -8.22
CA ASP A 14 -23.21 3.99 -8.48
C ASP A 14 -23.30 2.47 -8.73
N GLN A 15 -22.25 1.85 -9.29
CA GLN A 15 -22.20 0.40 -9.52
C GLN A 15 -22.21 -0.41 -8.22
N LEU A 16 -21.66 0.13 -7.12
CA LEU A 16 -21.56 -0.60 -5.85
C LEU A 16 -22.92 -0.88 -5.20
N THR A 17 -23.97 -0.19 -5.63
CA THR A 17 -25.34 -0.42 -5.15
C THR A 17 -26.13 -1.41 -5.99
N ASP A 18 -25.59 -1.85 -7.13
CA ASP A 18 -26.22 -2.86 -7.98
C ASP A 18 -26.10 -4.26 -7.37
N ALA A 19 -27.18 -5.04 -7.45
CA ALA A 19 -27.22 -6.42 -6.98
C ALA A 19 -26.34 -7.36 -7.80
N THR A 20 -25.93 -6.96 -9.01
CA THR A 20 -25.02 -7.71 -9.89
C THR A 20 -23.55 -7.31 -9.73
N THR A 21 -23.24 -6.37 -8.82
CA THR A 21 -21.86 -5.93 -8.57
C THR A 21 -21.24 -6.67 -7.40
N PHE A 22 -20.03 -7.19 -7.63
CA PHE A 22 -19.17 -7.81 -6.63
C PHE A 22 -17.87 -7.02 -6.47
N THR A 23 -17.30 -7.07 -5.27
CA THR A 23 -16.03 -6.43 -4.96
C THR A 23 -14.92 -7.45 -4.80
N ILE A 24 -13.78 -7.22 -5.45
CA ILE A 24 -12.54 -7.96 -5.18
C ILE A 24 -11.73 -7.13 -4.19
N CYS A 25 -11.78 -7.53 -2.92
CA CYS A 25 -11.22 -6.74 -1.82
C CYS A 25 -9.82 -7.20 -1.44
N THR A 26 -8.92 -6.25 -1.28
CA THR A 26 -7.64 -6.45 -0.57
C THR A 26 -7.45 -5.34 0.46
N ALA A 27 -6.86 -5.67 1.60
CA ALA A 27 -6.68 -4.73 2.70
C ALA A 27 -5.24 -4.74 3.20
N HIS A 28 -4.76 -3.62 3.70
CA HIS A 28 -3.44 -3.51 4.31
C HIS A 28 -3.44 -2.46 5.41
N GLN A 29 -2.62 -2.66 6.45
CA GLN A 29 -2.26 -1.60 7.40
C GLN A 29 -1.68 -0.37 6.67
N PRO A 30 -1.77 0.82 7.26
CA PRO A 30 -1.01 1.99 6.81
C PRO A 30 0.47 1.63 6.71
N ASN A 31 1.14 2.20 5.72
CA ASN A 31 2.58 2.06 5.61
C ASN A 31 3.20 3.46 5.57
N LEU A 32 4.37 3.62 6.19
CA LEU A 32 5.23 4.74 5.87
C LEU A 32 5.77 4.56 4.43
N PHE A 33 5.75 5.64 3.65
CA PHE A 33 6.14 5.65 2.24
C PHE A 33 5.33 4.64 1.40
N SER A 34 6.00 3.81 0.59
CA SER A 34 5.35 2.77 -0.22
C SER A 34 5.13 1.45 0.52
N GLY A 35 5.64 1.32 1.76
CA GLY A 35 5.68 0.05 2.48
C GLY A 35 6.42 -1.05 1.71
N HIS A 36 6.05 -2.29 2.00
CA HIS A 36 6.62 -3.48 1.38
C HIS A 36 6.16 -3.66 -0.07
N LEU A 37 7.02 -4.23 -0.93
CA LEU A 37 6.71 -4.50 -2.34
C LEU A 37 5.44 -5.37 -2.52
N TYR A 38 5.14 -6.26 -1.56
CA TYR A 38 3.93 -7.10 -1.61
C TYR A 38 2.63 -6.30 -1.59
N LEU A 39 2.63 -5.06 -1.10
CA LEU A 39 1.48 -4.16 -1.19
C LEU A 39 1.09 -3.93 -2.66
N ILE A 40 2.08 -3.62 -3.50
CA ILE A 40 1.86 -3.39 -4.93
C ILE A 40 1.32 -4.67 -5.58
N TYR A 41 1.88 -5.82 -5.24
CA TYR A 41 1.38 -7.11 -5.74
C TYR A 41 -0.08 -7.37 -5.35
N LYS A 42 -0.49 -7.04 -4.12
CA LYS A 42 -1.89 -7.19 -3.67
C LYS A 42 -2.84 -6.31 -4.48
N ILE A 43 -2.46 -5.06 -4.73
CA ILE A 43 -3.28 -4.11 -5.50
C ILE A 43 -3.39 -4.57 -6.96
N VAL A 44 -2.26 -4.89 -7.62
CA VAL A 44 -2.25 -5.38 -9.00
C VAL A 44 -3.06 -6.68 -9.11
N HIS A 45 -2.91 -7.60 -8.15
CA HIS A 45 -3.67 -8.85 -8.16
C HIS A 45 -5.17 -8.62 -8.05
N ALA A 46 -5.64 -7.71 -7.21
CA ALA A 46 -7.06 -7.39 -7.11
C ALA A 46 -7.61 -6.79 -8.43
N ILE A 47 -6.84 -5.93 -9.08
CA ILE A 47 -7.20 -5.32 -10.38
C ILE A 47 -7.28 -6.39 -11.47
N GLU A 48 -6.26 -7.23 -11.61
CA GLU A 48 -6.21 -8.29 -12.62
C GLU A 48 -7.30 -9.34 -12.39
N LEU A 49 -7.55 -9.70 -11.12
CA LEU A 49 -8.62 -10.64 -10.78
C LEU A 49 -10.01 -10.07 -11.13
N ALA A 50 -10.25 -8.80 -10.84
CA ALA A 50 -11.49 -8.14 -11.26
C ALA A 50 -11.65 -8.13 -12.79
N ALA A 51 -10.58 -7.81 -13.52
CA ALA A 51 -10.59 -7.81 -14.98
C ALA A 51 -10.76 -9.22 -15.58
N TRP A 52 -10.25 -10.26 -14.92
CA TRP A 52 -10.49 -11.64 -15.30
C TRP A 52 -11.94 -12.06 -15.05
N CYS A 53 -12.50 -11.75 -13.88
CA CYS A 53 -13.89 -12.06 -13.56
C CYS A 53 -14.87 -11.37 -14.51
N GLU A 54 -14.62 -10.13 -14.92
CA GLU A 54 -15.46 -9.40 -15.90
C GLU A 54 -15.49 -10.11 -17.27
N LYS A 55 -14.43 -10.84 -17.64
CA LYS A 55 -14.38 -11.63 -18.89
C LYS A 55 -15.10 -12.96 -18.77
N GLU A 56 -14.98 -13.63 -17.63
CA GLU A 56 -15.58 -14.95 -17.39
C GLU A 56 -17.07 -14.86 -17.05
N PHE A 57 -17.50 -13.77 -16.42
CA PHE A 57 -18.88 -13.57 -15.97
C PHE A 57 -19.41 -12.19 -16.43
N PRO A 58 -19.69 -12.03 -17.72
CA PRO A 58 -20.06 -10.74 -18.32
C PRO A 58 -21.40 -10.17 -17.85
N GLU A 59 -22.24 -10.96 -17.16
CA GLU A 59 -23.51 -10.51 -16.56
C GLU A 59 -23.33 -9.80 -15.20
N PHE A 60 -22.13 -9.86 -14.62
CA PHE A 60 -21.80 -9.25 -13.33
C PHE A 60 -20.72 -8.19 -13.50
N HIS A 61 -20.61 -7.31 -12.51
CA HIS A 61 -19.57 -6.29 -12.45
C HIS A 61 -18.60 -6.58 -11.31
N PHE A 62 -17.30 -6.46 -11.58
CA PHE A 62 -16.26 -6.68 -10.57
C PHE A 62 -15.48 -5.40 -10.32
N VAL A 63 -15.56 -4.90 -9.08
CA VAL A 63 -14.87 -3.68 -8.66
C VAL A 63 -13.70 -4.05 -7.75
N PRO A 64 -12.44 -3.77 -8.13
CA PRO A 64 -11.32 -3.94 -7.22
C PRO A 64 -11.34 -2.86 -6.14
N VAL A 65 -11.26 -3.29 -4.88
CA VAL A 65 -11.32 -2.43 -3.70
C VAL A 65 -10.06 -2.62 -2.87
N TYR A 66 -9.35 -1.52 -2.62
CA TYR A 66 -8.22 -1.50 -1.69
C TYR A 66 -8.60 -0.75 -0.42
N TYR A 67 -8.48 -1.42 0.72
CA TYR A 67 -8.78 -0.87 2.03
C TYR A 67 -7.51 -0.62 2.84
N ILE A 68 -7.35 0.59 3.34
CA ILE A 68 -6.29 0.96 4.27
C ILE A 68 -6.85 0.82 5.69
N GLY A 69 -6.30 -0.12 6.46
CA GLY A 69 -6.66 -0.39 7.85
C GLY A 69 -6.15 0.69 8.81
N SER A 70 -6.50 1.94 8.57
CA SER A 70 -6.08 3.12 9.34
C SER A 70 -6.34 3.03 10.85
N GLU A 71 -7.31 2.20 11.23
CA GLU A 71 -7.74 1.91 12.58
C GLU A 71 -6.78 0.99 13.35
N ASP A 72 -5.78 0.41 12.69
CA ASP A 72 -4.76 -0.39 13.35
C ASP A 72 -4.01 0.45 14.41
N HIS A 73 -3.61 -0.20 15.50
CA HIS A 73 -2.91 0.41 16.63
C HIS A 73 -1.47 -0.09 16.77
N ASP A 74 -1.00 -0.97 15.86
CA ASP A 74 0.36 -1.51 15.86
C ASP A 74 1.35 -0.55 15.19
N LEU A 75 1.73 0.48 15.94
CA LEU A 75 2.73 1.45 15.51
C LEU A 75 4.13 0.83 15.36
N ASP A 76 4.45 -0.21 16.14
CA ASP A 76 5.76 -0.84 16.09
C ASP A 76 5.99 -1.54 14.75
N GLU A 77 4.94 -2.16 14.18
CA GLU A 77 4.95 -2.71 12.84
C GLU A 77 4.93 -1.61 11.75
N ILE A 78 4.01 -0.64 11.86
CA ILE A 78 3.80 0.39 10.83
C ILE A 78 4.96 1.39 10.74
N GLY A 79 5.57 1.69 11.88
CA GLY A 79 6.68 2.63 12.02
C GLY A 79 8.03 2.04 11.60
N ALA A 80 8.10 0.76 11.26
CA ALA A 80 9.33 0.10 10.83
C ALA A 80 9.56 0.25 9.33
N TRP A 81 10.81 0.53 8.93
CA TRP A 81 11.22 0.48 7.53
C TRP A 81 12.66 0.02 7.38
N ASN A 82 13.02 -0.41 6.18
CA ASN A 82 14.39 -0.84 5.87
C ASN A 82 15.07 0.18 4.94
N TYR A 83 16.22 0.68 5.37
CA TYR A 83 17.07 1.57 4.59
C TYR A 83 18.53 1.09 4.72
N GLU A 84 19.25 0.94 3.60
CA GLU A 84 20.64 0.44 3.56
C GLU A 84 20.88 -0.89 4.33
N GLY A 85 19.87 -1.77 4.37
CA GLY A 85 19.96 -3.05 5.08
C GLY A 85 19.84 -2.95 6.61
N GLN A 86 19.53 -1.76 7.13
CA GLN A 86 19.20 -1.53 8.53
C GLN A 86 17.70 -1.27 8.69
N THR A 87 17.11 -1.87 9.73
CA THR A 87 15.74 -1.58 10.12
C THR A 87 15.75 -0.38 11.04
N HIS A 88 14.93 0.61 10.70
CA HIS A 88 14.74 1.81 11.50
C HIS A 88 13.28 1.86 11.98
N HIS A 89 13.04 2.55 13.10
CA HIS A 89 11.73 2.65 13.71
C HIS A 89 11.35 4.10 14.00
N TRP A 90 10.13 4.45 13.64
CA TRP A 90 9.55 5.73 13.99
C TRP A 90 9.09 5.74 15.45
N GLN A 91 9.80 6.53 16.25
CA GLN A 91 9.52 6.69 17.67
C GLN A 91 8.47 7.77 17.87
N SER A 92 7.28 7.36 18.28
CA SER A 92 6.18 8.24 18.67
C SER A 92 5.52 7.70 19.93
N ASN A 93 5.12 8.60 20.84
CA ASN A 93 4.36 8.26 22.04
C ASN A 93 2.84 8.41 21.84
N GLN A 94 2.39 8.64 20.59
CA GLN A 94 0.98 8.75 20.24
C GLN A 94 0.26 7.42 20.44
N GLN A 95 -1.03 7.49 20.76
CA GLN A 95 -1.89 6.32 20.98
C GLN A 95 -3.13 6.42 20.08
N GLY A 96 -3.71 5.26 19.75
CA GLY A 96 -4.90 5.16 18.92
C GLY A 96 -4.59 4.81 17.46
N ALA A 97 -5.55 5.05 16.58
CA ALA A 97 -5.50 4.72 15.16
C ALA A 97 -4.25 5.29 14.47
N CYS A 98 -3.41 4.41 13.92
CA CYS A 98 -2.17 4.77 13.24
C CYS A 98 -2.42 5.75 12.08
N GLY A 99 -3.53 5.62 11.36
CA GLY A 99 -3.88 6.55 10.27
C GLY A 99 -4.25 7.96 10.72
N SER A 100 -4.45 8.20 12.02
CA SER A 100 -4.71 9.54 12.59
C SER A 100 -3.47 10.17 13.24
N MET A 101 -2.33 9.48 13.26
CA MET A 101 -1.13 9.97 13.92
C MET A 101 -0.47 11.11 13.12
N VAL A 102 0.04 12.10 13.85
CA VAL A 102 0.83 13.20 13.27
C VAL A 102 2.26 12.72 13.06
N LEU A 103 2.87 13.02 11.91
CA LEU A 103 4.25 12.61 11.56
C LEU A 103 5.33 13.42 12.29
N GLU A 104 5.20 13.60 13.60
CA GLU A 104 6.21 14.26 14.44
C GLU A 104 7.53 13.48 14.41
N ASN A 105 8.66 14.18 14.38
CA ASN A 105 10.01 13.58 14.32
C ASN A 105 10.27 12.69 13.08
N ILE A 106 9.50 12.84 11.99
CA ILE A 106 9.80 12.14 10.72
C ILE A 106 10.94 12.79 9.91
N GLN A 107 11.43 13.96 10.33
CA GLN A 107 12.43 14.72 9.57
C GLN A 107 13.73 13.93 9.28
N PRO A 108 14.31 13.16 10.23
CA PRO A 108 15.50 12.34 9.94
C PRO A 108 15.31 11.34 8.80
N PHE A 109 14.06 11.04 8.41
CA PHE A 109 13.68 10.12 7.36
C PHE A 109 13.61 10.81 6.00
N LEU A 110 13.19 12.08 5.98
CA LEU A 110 13.08 12.91 4.77
C LEU A 110 14.45 13.42 4.29
N ASP A 111 15.40 13.51 5.21
CA ASP A 111 16.77 13.97 4.95
C ASP A 111 17.69 12.85 4.41
N LEU A 112 17.17 11.63 4.26
CA LEU A 112 17.90 10.52 3.64
C LEU A 112 18.17 10.86 2.17
N ASP A 113 19.44 11.03 1.81
CA ASP A 113 19.85 11.39 0.46
C ASP A 113 19.56 10.24 -0.53
N PRO A 114 18.62 10.41 -1.48
CA PRO A 114 18.30 9.38 -2.46
C PRO A 114 19.48 9.05 -3.39
N SER A 115 20.53 9.87 -3.45
CA SER A 115 21.75 9.58 -4.21
C SER A 115 22.54 8.38 -3.65
N ASN A 116 22.39 8.09 -2.35
CA ASN A 116 23.01 6.95 -1.67
C ASN A 116 22.32 5.61 -1.98
N LEU A 117 21.10 5.63 -2.53
CA LEU A 117 20.39 4.43 -3.03
C LEU A 117 21.14 3.73 -4.18
N SER A 118 22.12 4.41 -4.80
CA SER A 118 22.94 3.85 -5.88
C SER A 118 23.97 2.81 -5.42
N ASN A 119 24.27 2.75 -4.12
CA ASN A 119 25.05 1.66 -3.53
C ASN A 119 24.12 0.48 -3.25
N GLY A 120 23.92 -0.33 -4.29
CA GLY A 120 23.01 -1.47 -4.28
C GLY A 120 23.20 -2.40 -3.08
N TYR A 121 22.13 -3.13 -2.74
CA TYR A 121 22.12 -4.22 -1.77
C TYR A 121 23.46 -5.00 -1.80
N PRO A 122 24.14 -5.17 -0.64
CA PRO A 122 25.39 -5.92 -0.58
C PRO A 122 25.14 -7.33 -1.12
N GLY A 123 25.58 -7.59 -2.35
CA GLY A 123 25.39 -8.87 -3.05
C GLY A 123 24.88 -8.79 -4.50
N ARG A 124 24.33 -7.67 -4.98
CA ARG A 124 23.96 -7.54 -6.40
C ARG A 124 25.03 -6.77 -7.19
N LYS A 125 25.89 -7.49 -7.91
CA LYS A 125 26.60 -6.92 -9.05
C LYS A 125 25.55 -6.42 -10.04
N ARG A 126 25.65 -5.15 -10.47
CA ARG A 126 24.90 -4.65 -11.64
C ARG A 126 25.17 -5.61 -12.80
N ILE A 127 24.15 -6.27 -13.32
CA ILE A 127 24.22 -6.86 -14.65
C ILE A 127 24.36 -5.65 -15.58
N ALA A 128 25.51 -5.56 -16.24
CA ALA A 128 25.78 -4.52 -17.22
C ALA A 128 24.67 -4.51 -18.29
N SER A 129 24.40 -3.31 -18.79
CA SER A 129 23.52 -3.03 -19.92
C SER A 129 23.60 -4.10 -21.00
N ILE A 130 22.43 -4.58 -21.44
CA ILE A 130 22.30 -5.25 -22.73
C ILE A 130 22.18 -4.11 -23.75
N ASP A 131 23.17 -4.02 -24.63
CA ASP A 131 23.14 -3.19 -25.84
C ASP A 131 22.03 -3.63 -26.81
#